data_AF-A0A420DZV5-F1
#
_entry.id   AF-A0A420DZV5-F1
#
_cell.length_a   1.000
_cell.length_b   1.000
_cell.length_c   1.000
_cell.angle_alpha   90.00
_cell.angle_beta   90.00
_cell.angle_gamma   90.00
#
_symmetry.space_group_name_H-M   'P 1'
#
loop_
_entity.id
_entity.type
_entity.pdbx_description
1 polymer ?
#
loop_
_entity_poly.entity_id
_entity_poly.type
_entity_poly.pdbx_seq_one_letter_code
_entity_poly.pdbx_strand_id
1 'polypeptide(L)'
;MNTINWNDLAQQATLQTDKEFNQQLAILTNLNPTKINDITKECKITNTNIVKTLKLVDDATMSTNEKAKAISNIENGFGFLISLASKVI
;
A
#
# COMPACT_ATOMS: atom_id res chain seq x y z
N MET A 1 13.74 -10.96 -36.38
CA MET A 1 13.18 -11.36 -35.07
C MET A 1 12.93 -10.08 -34.31
N ASN A 2 11.68 -9.78 -33.92
CA ASN A 2 11.42 -8.65 -33.04
C ASN A 2 12.09 -8.94 -31.69
N THR A 3 13.04 -8.10 -31.31
CA THR A 3 13.71 -8.14 -30.02
C THR A 3 12.65 -7.84 -28.96
N ILE A 4 12.31 -8.83 -28.12
CA ILE A 4 11.41 -8.62 -27.00
C ILE A 4 12.03 -7.56 -26.09
N ASN A 5 11.30 -6.47 -25.86
CA ASN A 5 11.72 -5.44 -24.93
C ASN A 5 11.35 -5.87 -23.50
N TRP A 6 12.26 -6.57 -22.84
CA TRP A 6 12.07 -7.09 -21.48
C TRP A 6 11.83 -5.99 -20.44
N ASN A 7 12.37 -4.78 -20.67
CA ASN A 7 12.17 -3.65 -19.76
C ASN A 7 10.73 -3.12 -19.83
N ASP A 8 10.19 -3.00 -21.04
CA ASP A 8 8.79 -2.60 -21.25
C ASP A 8 7.83 -3.65 -20.66
N LEU A 9 8.11 -4.94 -20.89
CA LEU A 9 7.31 -6.02 -20.30
C LEU A 9 7.35 -6.01 -18.76
N ALA A 10 8.52 -5.80 -18.17
CA ALA A 10 8.68 -5.68 -16.72
C ALA A 10 7.91 -4.48 -16.17
N GLN A 11 7.98 -3.32 -16.85
CA GLN A 11 7.24 -2.13 -16.45
C GLN A 11 5.72 -2.35 -16.50
N GLN A 12 5.22 -3.00 -17.56
CA GLN A 12 3.81 -3.35 -17.67
C GLN A 12 3.36 -4.30 -16.56
N ALA A 13 4.19 -5.30 -16.21
CA ALA A 13 3.91 -6.21 -15.11
C ALA A 13 3.85 -5.49 -13.76
N THR A 14 4.76 -4.53 -13.50
CA THR A 14 4.72 -3.68 -12.29
C THR A 14 3.44 -2.86 -12.24
N LEU A 15 3.07 -2.18 -13.33
CA LEU A 15 1.86 -1.36 -13.39
C LEU A 15 0.59 -2.19 -13.16
N GLN A 16 0.52 -3.40 -13.73
CA GLN A 16 -0.60 -4.30 -13.54
C GLN A 16 -0.68 -4.78 -12.08
N THR A 17 0.46 -5.15 -11.47
CA THR A 17 0.53 -5.56 -10.06
C THR A 17 0.05 -4.44 -9.13
N ASP A 18 0.50 -3.20 -9.38
CA ASP A 18 0.12 -2.05 -8.57
C ASP A 18 -1.38 -1.73 -8.69
N LYS A 19 -1.93 -1.90 -9.89
CA LYS A 19 -3.37 -1.72 -10.15
C LYS A 19 -4.20 -2.76 -9.38
N GLU A 20 -3.83 -4.04 -9.47
CA GLU A 20 -4.51 -5.13 -8.77
C GLU A 20 -4.42 -4.95 -7.25
N PHE A 21 -3.25 -4.57 -6.74
CA PHE A 21 -3.05 -4.28 -5.32
C PHE A 21 -3.98 -3.17 -4.82
N ASN A 22 -4.04 -2.04 -5.54
CA ASN A 22 -4.94 -0.94 -5.20
C ASN A 22 -6.42 -1.33 -5.27
N GLN A 23 -6.81 -2.21 -6.19
CA GLN A 23 -8.16 -2.75 -6.25
C GLN A 23 -8.49 -3.62 -5.04
N GLN A 24 -7.56 -4.45 -4.58
CA GLN A 24 -7.77 -5.27 -3.37
C GLN A 24 -7.90 -4.39 -2.11
N LEU A 25 -7.06 -3.36 -1.98
CA LEU A 25 -7.19 -2.38 -0.90
C LEU A 25 -8.54 -1.66 -0.92
N ALA A 26 -9.01 -1.27 -2.11
CA ALA A 26 -10.31 -0.66 -2.28
C ALA A 26 -11.45 -1.56 -1.81
N ILE A 27 -11.41 -2.86 -2.14
CA ILE A 27 -12.39 -3.86 -1.68
C ILE A 27 -12.39 -3.97 -0.15
N LEU A 28 -11.19 -4.07 0.46
CA LEU A 28 -11.06 -4.25 1.91
C LEU A 28 -11.46 -3.01 2.72
N THR A 29 -11.25 -1.81 2.16
CA THR A 29 -11.48 -0.53 2.85
C THR A 29 -12.81 0.11 2.47
N ASN A 30 -13.54 -0.46 1.51
CA ASN A 30 -14.70 0.15 0.84
C ASN A 30 -14.40 1.53 0.23
N LEU A 31 -13.13 1.86 -0.02
CA LEU A 31 -12.72 3.08 -0.70
C LEU A 31 -12.64 2.87 -2.21
N ASN A 32 -12.86 3.93 -2.99
CA ASN A 32 -12.64 3.87 -4.43
C ASN A 32 -11.12 3.65 -4.73
N PRO A 33 -10.74 2.76 -5.68
CA PRO A 33 -9.34 2.57 -6.07
C PRO A 33 -8.58 3.86 -6.39
N THR A 34 -9.24 4.87 -6.96
CA THR A 34 -8.63 6.19 -7.20
C THR A 34 -8.24 6.87 -5.89
N LYS A 35 -9.10 6.81 -4.86
CA LYS A 35 -8.78 7.37 -3.54
C LYS A 35 -7.60 6.66 -2.88
N ILE A 36 -7.51 5.33 -3.03
CA ILE A 36 -6.35 4.57 -2.54
C ILE A 36 -5.07 5.03 -3.26
N ASN A 37 -5.12 5.17 -4.59
CA ASN A 37 -3.98 5.65 -5.36
C ASN A 37 -3.56 7.07 -4.97
N ASP A 38 -4.53 7.94 -4.69
CA ASP A 38 -4.27 9.31 -4.22
C ASP A 38 -3.59 9.30 -2.85
N ILE A 39 -4.07 8.49 -1.90
CA ILE A 39 -3.45 8.32 -0.58
C ILE A 39 -2.02 7.79 -0.72
N THR A 40 -1.81 6.76 -1.53
CA THR A 40 -0.49 6.18 -1.78
C THR A 40 0.49 7.22 -2.30
N LYS A 41 0.05 8.07 -3.24
CA LYS A 41 0.85 9.17 -3.81
C LYS A 41 1.09 10.31 -2.81
N GLU A 42 0.05 10.74 -2.09
CA GLU A 42 0.12 11.81 -1.08
C GLU A 42 1.10 11.43 0.04
N CYS A 43 1.00 10.19 0.53
CA CYS A 43 1.86 9.67 1.56
C CYS A 43 3.26 9.31 1.05
N LYS A 44 3.49 9.31 -0.27
CA LYS A 44 4.75 8.84 -0.89
C LYS A 44 5.19 7.48 -0.36
N ILE A 45 4.23 6.58 -0.15
CA ILE A 45 4.49 5.24 0.40
C ILE A 45 4.54 4.22 -0.75
N THR A 46 5.41 3.22 -0.62
CA THR A 46 5.49 2.12 -1.60
C THR A 46 4.47 1.03 -1.26
N ASN A 47 4.02 0.27 -2.26
CA ASN A 47 3.14 -0.89 -2.03
C ASN A 47 3.74 -1.89 -1.04
N THR A 48 5.06 -2.10 -1.08
CA THR A 48 5.78 -2.91 -0.09
C THR A 48 5.60 -2.40 1.33
N ASN A 49 5.72 -1.10 1.55
CA ASN A 49 5.56 -0.50 2.88
C ASN A 49 4.10 -0.46 3.32
N ILE A 50 3.14 -0.31 2.40
CA ILE A 50 1.72 -0.49 2.70
C ILE A 50 1.46 -1.90 3.23
N VAL A 51 1.93 -2.94 2.53
CA VAL A 51 1.75 -4.34 2.94
C VAL A 51 2.37 -4.59 4.32
N LYS A 52 3.60 -4.12 4.57
CA LYS A 52 4.25 -4.25 5.88
C LYS A 52 3.43 -3.57 6.99
N THR A 53 2.93 -2.37 6.71
CA THR A 53 2.12 -1.60 7.66
C THR A 53 0.83 -2.34 8.00
N LEU A 54 0.07 -2.80 6.99
CA LEU A 54 -1.18 -3.52 7.20
C LEU A 54 -0.98 -4.86 7.91
N LYS A 55 0.11 -5.59 7.61
CA LYS A 55 0.47 -6.82 8.33
C LYS A 55 0.69 -6.58 9.82
N LEU A 56 1.37 -5.50 10.19
CA LEU A 56 1.57 -5.14 11.60
C LEU A 56 0.26 -4.76 12.29
N VAL A 57 -0.66 -4.11 11.57
CA VAL A 57 -2.00 -3.79 12.11
C VAL A 57 -2.78 -5.08 12.38
N ASP A 58 -2.75 -6.03 11.45
CA ASP A 58 -3.47 -7.31 11.53
C ASP A 58 -2.82 -8.33 12.50
N ASP A 59 -1.56 -8.15 12.89
CA ASP A 59 -0.86 -9.08 13.78
C ASP A 59 -1.50 -9.14 15.18
N ALA A 60 -2.32 -10.16 15.43
CA ALA A 60 -3.02 -10.32 16.70
C ALA A 60 -2.09 -10.69 17.88
N THR A 61 -0.82 -11.04 17.62
CA THR A 61 0.13 -11.47 18.65
C THR A 61 0.92 -10.31 19.24
N MET A 62 1.00 -9.18 18.54
CA MET A 62 1.69 -7.97 18.98
C MET A 62 0.76 -7.03 19.76
N SER A 63 1.26 -6.42 20.84
CA SER A 63 0.51 -5.35 21.52
C SER A 63 0.43 -4.08 20.65
N THR A 64 -0.57 -3.25 20.88
CA THR A 64 -0.74 -1.98 20.13
C THR A 64 0.50 -1.07 20.23
N ASN A 65 1.18 -1.06 21.37
CA ASN A 65 2.40 -0.27 21.56
C ASN A 65 3.57 -0.81 20.73
N GLU A 66 3.69 -2.13 20.61
CA GLU A 66 4.72 -2.76 19.78
C GLU A 66 4.42 -2.55 18.29
N LYS A 67 3.15 -2.65 17.88
CA LYS A 67 2.71 -2.31 16.52
C LYS A 67 3.08 -0.88 16.17
N ALA A 68 2.78 0.08 17.04
CA ALA A 68 3.11 1.49 16.81
C ALA A 68 4.61 1.72 16.66
N LYS A 69 5.44 1.09 17.51
CA LYS A 69 6.91 1.14 17.39
C LYS A 69 7.43 0.49 16.11
N ALA A 70 6.83 -0.61 15.67
CA ALA A 70 7.22 -1.26 14.43
C ALA A 70 6.83 -0.42 13.21
N ILE A 71 5.63 0.18 13.22
CA ILE A 71 5.14 1.07 12.16
C ILE A 71 5.94 2.37 12.10
N SER A 72 6.44 2.90 13.23
CA SER A 72 7.31 4.09 13.23
C SER A 72 8.59 3.91 12.43
N ASN A 73 9.04 2.66 12.26
CA ASN A 73 10.23 2.30 11.49
C ASN A 73 9.92 2.03 10.00
N ILE A 74 8.65 2.06 9.62
CA ILE A 74 8.24 1.96 8.21
C ILE A 74 8.10 3.36 7.65
N GLU A 75 8.88 3.65 6.61
CA GLU A 75 8.79 4.92 5.89
C GLU A 75 7.35 5.19 5.45
N ASN A 76 6.82 6.32 5.89
CA ASN A 76 5.46 6.82 5.64
C ASN A 76 4.32 5.91 6.14
N GLY A 77 4.60 4.89 6.96
CA GLY A 77 3.60 3.93 7.46
C GLY A 77 2.48 4.58 8.29
N PHE A 78 2.82 5.46 9.24
CA PHE A 78 1.82 6.21 10.00
C PHE A 78 1.02 7.19 9.13
N GLY A 79 1.69 7.90 8.22
CA GLY A 79 1.03 8.84 7.31
C GLY A 79 -0.05 8.16 6.47
N PHE A 80 0.26 6.95 5.98
CA PHE A 80 -0.70 6.11 5.27
C PHE A 80 -1.91 5.74 6.14
N LEU A 81 -1.71 5.24 7.36
CA LEU A 81 -2.82 4.85 8.24
C LEU A 81 -3.71 6.04 8.65
N ILE A 82 -3.10 7.19 8.94
CA ILE A 82 -3.83 8.43 9.28
C ILE A 82 -4.67 8.88 8.07
N SER A 83 -4.06 8.90 6.89
CA SER A 83 -4.76 9.30 5.65
C SER A 83 -5.89 8.33 5.33
N LEU A 84 -5.66 7.02 5.50
CA LEU A 84 -6.68 6.00 5.29
C LEU A 84 -7.87 6.20 6.24
N ALA A 85 -7.61 6.35 7.53
CA ALA A 85 -8.66 6.62 8.53
C ALA A 85 -9.44 7.90 8.20
N SER A 86 -8.77 8.96 7.76
CA SER A 86 -9.41 10.24 7.41
C SER A 86 -10.40 10.17 6.24
N LYS A 87 -10.33 9.12 5.42
CA LYS A 87 -11.18 8.93 4.23
C LYS A 87 -12.31 7.92 4.45
N VAL A 88 -12.24 7.16 5.54
CA VAL A 88 -13.25 6.15 5.94
C VAL A 88 -14.28 6.75 6.90
N ILE A 89 -13.90 7.78 7.68
CA ILE A 89 -14.79 8.53 8.59
C ILE A 89 -15.67 9.51 7.80
#